data_AF-A0A923AIY8-F1
#
_entry.id   AF-A0A923AIY8-F1
#
_cell.length_a   1.000
_cell.length_b   1.000
_cell.length_c   1.000
_cell.angle_alpha   90.00
_cell.angle_beta   90.00
_cell.angle_gamma   90.00
#
_symmetry.space_group_name_H-M   'P 1'
#
loop_
_entity.id
_entity.type
_entity.pdbx_description
1 polymer ?
#
loop_
_entity_poly.entity_id
_entity_poly.type
_entity_poly.pdbx_seq_one_letter_code
_entity_poly.pdbx_strand_id
1 'polypeptide(L)'
;LRGGADANAFGGWANMLGTALGTQGARTGGAEGLALLADAVTAYRDALTVRTKAAMPAQWAMTQNNLGAALQTQGERTGGAEGLTLLADAVTAYRDALTVRTKAAMPADWAMTQNNLGNALSTQGERTGGAAGLTLLADAVTAYRDALTVWTVEHFGHCHDIAQRNLDRTRALIAERGG
;
A
#
# COMPACT_ATOMS: atom_id res chain seq x y z
N LEU A 1 18.22 29.67 7.65
CA LEU A 1 17.82 28.52 8.50
C LEU A 1 16.30 28.41 8.76
N ARG A 2 15.43 29.32 8.27
CA ARG A 2 13.96 29.21 8.43
C ARG A 2 13.27 28.18 7.52
N GLY A 3 13.81 27.91 6.32
CA GLY A 3 13.11 27.06 5.33
C GLY A 3 12.93 25.57 5.69
N GLY A 4 13.75 25.01 6.59
CA GLY A 4 13.66 23.58 6.94
C GLY A 4 12.51 23.23 7.88
N ALA A 5 12.20 24.12 8.84
CA ALA A 5 11.08 23.93 9.76
C ALA A 5 9.73 24.09 9.05
N ASP A 6 9.63 25.08 8.16
CA ASP A 6 8.43 25.35 7.36
C ASP A 6 8.14 24.21 6.36
N ALA A 7 9.19 23.66 5.73
CA ALA A 7 9.05 22.51 4.81
C ALA A 7 8.62 21.22 5.54
N ASN A 8 9.16 20.96 6.74
CA ASN A 8 8.73 19.80 7.53
C ASN A 8 7.28 19.94 7.99
N ALA A 9 6.87 21.15 8.43
CA ALA A 9 5.49 21.44 8.78
C ALA A 9 4.57 21.20 7.57
N PHE A 10 4.90 21.74 6.40
CA PHE A 10 4.15 21.51 5.16
C PHE A 10 3.97 20.02 4.84
N GLY A 11 5.04 19.22 4.90
CA GLY A 11 4.96 17.78 4.67
C GLY A 11 4.11 17.05 5.71
N GLY A 12 4.13 17.54 6.96
CA GLY A 12 3.21 17.13 8.02
C GLY A 12 1.74 17.33 7.64
N TRP A 13 1.39 18.57 7.31
CA TRP A 13 0.04 18.97 6.93
C TRP A 13 -0.47 18.21 5.71
N ALA A 14 0.32 18.16 4.63
CA ALA A 14 -0.05 17.47 3.40
C ALA A 14 -0.31 15.97 3.63
N ASN A 15 0.51 15.30 4.45
CA ASN A 15 0.26 13.90 4.81
C ASN A 15 -1.02 13.70 5.65
N MET A 16 -1.31 14.60 6.59
CA MET A 16 -2.54 14.55 7.38
C MET A 16 -3.77 14.78 6.51
N LEU A 17 -3.71 15.74 5.59
CA LEU A 17 -4.74 15.99 4.60
C LEU A 17 -4.99 14.73 3.75
N GLY A 18 -3.93 14.12 3.22
CA GLY A 18 -4.04 12.86 2.48
C GLY A 18 -4.68 11.74 3.30
N THR A 19 -4.39 11.66 4.60
CA THR A 19 -4.99 10.64 5.49
C THR A 19 -6.48 10.87 5.69
N ALA A 20 -6.89 12.12 5.92
CA ALA A 20 -8.29 12.48 6.09
C ALA A 20 -9.09 12.22 4.81
N LEU A 21 -8.59 12.70 3.67
CA LEU A 21 -9.22 12.53 2.36
C LEU A 21 -9.30 11.05 1.96
N GLY A 22 -8.23 10.28 2.16
CA GLY A 22 -8.22 8.85 1.84
C GLY A 22 -9.21 8.07 2.69
N THR A 23 -9.31 8.39 3.99
CA THR A 23 -10.30 7.77 4.87
C THR A 23 -11.73 8.11 4.46
N GLN A 24 -12.00 9.36 4.10
CA GLN A 24 -13.32 9.78 3.64
C GLN A 24 -13.65 9.16 2.28
N GLY A 25 -12.73 9.21 1.32
CA GLY A 25 -12.89 8.63 0.00
C GLY A 25 -13.14 7.13 0.02
N ALA A 26 -12.48 6.39 0.93
CA ALA A 26 -12.74 4.96 1.15
C ALA A 26 -14.16 4.67 1.67
N ARG A 27 -14.76 5.61 2.41
CA ARG A 27 -16.13 5.48 2.96
C ARG A 27 -17.21 6.00 2.01
N THR A 28 -16.85 6.90 1.09
CA THR A 28 -17.76 7.51 0.13
C THR A 28 -17.80 6.69 -1.17
N GLY A 29 -19.00 6.32 -1.63
CA GLY A 29 -19.21 5.61 -2.89
C GLY A 29 -19.07 6.48 -4.14
N GLY A 30 -19.07 5.85 -5.32
CA GLY A 30 -19.18 6.54 -6.60
C GLY A 30 -18.02 7.49 -6.94
N ALA A 31 -18.33 8.48 -7.80
CA ALA A 31 -17.37 9.45 -8.34
C ALA A 31 -16.80 10.38 -7.26
N GLU A 32 -17.60 10.76 -6.26
CA GLU A 32 -17.14 11.60 -5.15
C GLU A 32 -16.06 10.90 -4.33
N GLY A 33 -16.25 9.61 -4.02
CA GLY A 33 -15.22 8.82 -3.34
C GLY A 33 -13.93 8.70 -4.14
N LEU A 34 -14.03 8.53 -5.47
CA LEU A 34 -12.86 8.48 -6.36
C LEU A 34 -12.13 9.83 -6.41
N ALA A 35 -12.85 10.95 -6.43
CA ALA A 35 -12.27 12.29 -6.37
C ALA A 35 -11.49 12.50 -5.05
N LEU A 36 -12.10 12.13 -3.91
CA LEU A 36 -11.43 12.21 -2.60
C LEU A 36 -10.17 11.35 -2.52
N LEU A 37 -10.18 10.16 -3.14
CA LEU A 37 -8.99 9.30 -3.22
C LEU A 37 -7.89 9.94 -4.11
N ALA A 38 -8.27 10.55 -5.23
CA ALA A 38 -7.33 11.27 -6.09
C ALA A 38 -6.71 12.50 -5.40
N ASP A 39 -7.50 13.23 -4.61
CA ASP A 39 -7.02 14.35 -3.81
C ASP A 39 -6.07 13.87 -2.70
N ALA A 40 -6.37 12.72 -2.09
CA ALA A 40 -5.47 12.09 -1.12
C ALA A 40 -4.11 11.73 -1.73
N VAL A 41 -4.13 11.13 -2.93
CA VAL A 41 -2.92 10.80 -3.70
C VAL A 41 -2.09 12.05 -4.00
N THR A 42 -2.74 13.14 -4.43
CA THR A 42 -2.08 14.43 -4.66
C THR A 42 -1.42 14.95 -3.38
N ALA A 43 -2.15 14.98 -2.26
CA ALA A 43 -1.63 15.46 -0.98
C ALA A 43 -0.44 14.63 -0.47
N TYR A 44 -0.43 13.30 -0.68
CA TYR A 44 0.73 12.49 -0.34
C TYR A 44 1.93 12.75 -1.25
N ARG A 45 1.71 12.93 -2.56
CA ARG A 45 2.79 13.30 -3.51
C ARG A 45 3.40 14.64 -3.13
N ASP A 46 2.58 15.62 -2.75
CA ASP A 46 3.05 16.91 -2.24
C ASP A 46 3.89 16.75 -0.97
N ALA A 47 3.45 15.92 -0.02
CA ALA A 47 4.21 15.62 1.19
C ALA A 47 5.58 14.99 0.88
N LEU A 48 5.66 14.13 -0.15
CA LEU A 48 6.91 13.47 -0.58
C LEU A 48 7.90 14.42 -1.26
N THR A 49 7.48 15.62 -1.70
CA THR A 49 8.40 16.64 -2.22
C THR A 49 9.34 17.20 -1.15
N VAL A 50 8.89 17.19 0.11
CA VAL A 50 9.64 17.71 1.26
C VAL A 50 10.12 16.61 2.21
N ARG A 51 9.31 15.56 2.40
CA ARG A 51 9.70 14.37 3.15
C ARG A 51 10.49 13.47 2.24
N THR A 52 11.79 13.70 2.08
CA THR A 52 12.62 12.84 1.23
C THR A 52 13.18 11.67 2.01
N LYS A 53 13.53 10.57 1.31
CA LYS A 53 14.18 9.40 1.91
C LYS A 53 15.47 9.76 2.66
N ALA A 54 16.24 10.73 2.16
CA ALA A 54 17.50 11.15 2.75
C ALA A 54 17.33 12.01 4.01
N ALA A 55 16.39 12.97 3.99
CA ALA A 55 16.20 13.91 5.10
C ALA A 55 15.32 13.34 6.22
N MET A 56 14.30 12.55 5.85
CA MET A 56 13.24 12.09 6.76
C MET A 56 12.82 10.65 6.42
N PRO A 57 13.73 9.66 6.53
CA PRO A 57 13.49 8.32 6.01
C PRO A 57 12.21 7.67 6.57
N ALA A 58 11.99 7.76 7.87
CA ALA A 58 10.82 7.16 8.52
C ALA A 58 9.50 7.82 8.07
N GLN A 59 9.46 9.15 8.00
CA GLN A 59 8.28 9.89 7.56
C GLN A 59 8.02 9.70 6.06
N TRP A 60 9.07 9.67 5.24
CA TRP A 60 8.96 9.34 3.81
C TRP A 60 8.36 7.94 3.62
N ALA A 61 8.86 6.93 4.34
CA ALA A 61 8.37 5.56 4.24
C ALA A 61 6.91 5.42 4.70
N MET A 62 6.53 6.12 5.77
CA MET A 62 5.14 6.19 6.21
C MET A 62 4.24 6.83 5.14
N THR A 63 4.66 7.96 4.56
CA THR A 63 3.91 8.64 3.51
C THR A 63 3.81 7.78 2.25
N GLN A 64 4.86 7.07 1.86
CA GLN A 64 4.84 6.11 0.74
C GLN A 64 3.85 4.97 0.98
N ASN A 65 3.83 4.38 2.18
CA ASN A 65 2.85 3.35 2.53
C ASN A 65 1.41 3.89 2.44
N ASN A 66 1.17 5.12 2.89
CA ASN A 66 -0.16 5.71 2.86
C ASN A 66 -0.59 6.08 1.43
N LEU A 67 0.34 6.56 0.60
CA LEU A 67 0.13 6.75 -0.83
C LEU A 67 -0.27 5.43 -1.50
N GLY A 68 0.45 4.34 -1.20
CA GLY A 68 0.11 2.99 -1.69
C GLY A 68 -1.31 2.58 -1.33
N ALA A 69 -1.77 2.83 -0.10
CA ALA A 69 -3.12 2.49 0.34
C ALA A 69 -4.21 3.27 -0.41
N ALA A 70 -4.00 4.57 -0.61
CA ALA A 70 -4.93 5.41 -1.38
C ALA A 70 -5.01 4.97 -2.85
N LEU A 71 -3.85 4.76 -3.49
CA LEU A 71 -3.75 4.28 -4.87
C LEU A 71 -4.39 2.90 -5.05
N GLN A 72 -4.15 1.98 -4.11
CA GLN A 72 -4.76 0.65 -4.13
C GLN A 72 -6.30 0.76 -4.09
N THR A 73 -6.83 1.52 -3.13
CA THR A 73 -8.28 1.69 -2.96
C THR A 73 -8.91 2.33 -4.20
N GLN A 74 -8.23 3.31 -4.79
CA GLN A 74 -8.67 3.95 -6.03
C GLN A 74 -8.63 2.95 -7.19
N GLY A 75 -7.54 2.20 -7.34
CA GLY A 75 -7.35 1.21 -8.39
C GLY A 75 -8.36 0.07 -8.33
N GLU A 76 -8.71 -0.42 -7.13
CA GLU A 76 -9.76 -1.41 -6.90
C GLU A 76 -11.14 -0.93 -7.36
N ARG A 77 -11.39 0.39 -7.27
CA ARG A 77 -12.65 1.02 -7.66
C ARG A 77 -12.67 1.55 -9.10
N THR A 78 -11.53 1.51 -9.78
CA THR A 78 -11.37 1.96 -11.17
C THR A 78 -11.18 0.75 -12.09
N GLY A 79 -12.04 0.62 -13.10
CA GLY A 79 -11.97 -0.46 -14.09
C GLY A 79 -10.83 -0.30 -15.11
N GLY A 80 -10.65 -1.31 -15.96
CA GLY A 80 -9.78 -1.24 -17.13
C GLY A 80 -8.28 -0.99 -16.84
N ALA A 81 -7.60 -0.38 -17.81
CA ALA A 81 -6.17 -0.12 -17.77
C ALA A 81 -5.78 0.92 -16.72
N GLU A 82 -6.61 1.94 -16.49
CA GLU A 82 -6.34 2.98 -15.50
C GLU A 82 -6.25 2.39 -14.08
N GLY A 83 -7.19 1.51 -13.71
CA GLY A 83 -7.14 0.83 -12.42
C GLY A 83 -5.91 -0.08 -12.26
N LEU A 84 -5.45 -0.71 -13.35
CA LEU A 84 -4.21 -1.50 -13.34
C LEU A 84 -2.98 -0.61 -13.13
N THR A 85 -2.93 0.58 -13.75
CA THR A 85 -1.85 1.56 -13.52
C THR A 85 -1.85 2.02 -12.07
N LEU A 86 -3.01 2.35 -11.49
CA LEU A 86 -3.11 2.74 -10.08
C LEU A 86 -2.63 1.64 -9.12
N LEU A 87 -2.96 0.37 -9.41
CA LEU A 87 -2.48 -0.77 -8.63
C LEU A 87 -0.96 -0.96 -8.77
N ALA A 88 -0.39 -0.77 -9.97
CA ALA A 88 1.05 -0.83 -10.19
C ALA A 88 1.79 0.31 -9.44
N ASP A 89 1.23 1.52 -9.43
CA ASP A 89 1.75 2.64 -8.65
C ASP A 89 1.68 2.35 -7.15
N ALA A 90 0.61 1.70 -6.66
CA ALA A 90 0.50 1.29 -5.26
C ALA A 90 1.59 0.29 -4.86
N VAL A 91 1.82 -0.73 -5.71
CA VAL A 91 2.91 -1.71 -5.52
C VAL A 91 4.27 -1.02 -5.44
N THR A 92 4.51 -0.02 -6.29
CA THR A 92 5.75 0.77 -6.30
C THR A 92 5.91 1.54 -4.99
N ALA A 93 4.88 2.25 -4.54
CA ALA A 93 4.91 3.01 -3.29
C ALA A 93 5.15 2.12 -2.05
N TYR A 94 4.53 0.93 -2.00
CA TYR A 94 4.80 -0.03 -0.91
C TYR A 94 6.23 -0.57 -0.95
N ARG A 95 6.76 -0.92 -2.12
CA ARG A 95 8.16 -1.36 -2.28
C ARG A 95 9.13 -0.26 -1.85
N ASP A 96 8.86 0.98 -2.20
CA ASP A 96 9.61 2.14 -1.74
C ASP A 96 9.62 2.25 -0.21
N ALA A 97 8.46 2.16 0.44
CA ALA A 97 8.36 2.17 1.89
C ALA A 97 9.19 1.04 2.55
N LEU A 98 9.19 -0.16 1.97
CA LEU A 98 9.95 -1.33 2.44
C LEU A 98 11.47 -1.16 2.31
N THR A 99 11.96 -0.17 1.56
CA THR A 99 13.39 0.15 1.52
C THR A 99 13.90 0.83 2.80
N VAL A 100 12.99 1.29 3.66
CA VAL A 100 13.30 1.93 4.96
C VAL A 100 12.66 1.15 6.11
N ARG A 101 11.39 0.76 5.97
CA ARG A 101 10.73 -0.14 6.91
C ARG A 101 11.31 -1.52 6.70
N THR A 102 12.26 -1.91 7.55
CA THR A 102 12.83 -3.25 7.51
C THR A 102 12.32 -4.07 8.68
N LYS A 103 12.29 -5.41 8.52
CA LYS A 103 11.90 -6.31 9.61
C LYS A 103 12.71 -6.08 10.90
N ALA A 104 13.99 -5.77 10.78
CA ALA A 104 14.87 -5.58 11.94
C ALA A 104 14.62 -4.25 12.67
N ALA A 105 14.42 -3.16 11.93
CA ALA A 105 14.28 -1.82 12.52
C ALA A 105 12.84 -1.51 12.93
N MET A 106 11.86 -1.99 12.16
CA MET A 106 10.44 -1.61 12.29
C MET A 106 9.54 -2.83 11.98
N PRO A 107 9.60 -3.92 12.78
CA PRO A 107 8.96 -5.20 12.44
C PRO A 107 7.46 -5.07 12.18
N ALA A 108 6.74 -4.34 13.02
CA ALA A 108 5.28 -4.18 12.89
C ALA A 108 4.90 -3.37 11.63
N ASP A 109 5.58 -2.26 11.38
CA ASP A 109 5.36 -1.44 10.18
C ASP A 109 5.75 -2.17 8.90
N TRP A 110 6.85 -2.92 8.92
CA TRP A 110 7.29 -3.75 7.81
C TRP A 110 6.25 -4.83 7.48
N ALA A 111 5.74 -5.55 8.48
CA ALA A 111 4.71 -6.58 8.28
C ALA A 111 3.39 -5.99 7.74
N MET A 112 2.98 -4.84 8.26
CA MET A 112 1.83 -4.11 7.74
C MET A 112 2.01 -3.74 6.26
N THR A 113 3.15 -3.15 5.90
CA THR A 113 3.44 -2.77 4.51
C THR A 113 3.55 -3.99 3.60
N GLN A 114 4.09 -5.11 4.08
CA GLN A 114 4.13 -6.38 3.32
C GLN A 114 2.73 -6.93 3.05
N ASN A 115 1.84 -6.93 4.05
CA ASN A 115 0.46 -7.37 3.83
C ASN A 115 -0.28 -6.47 2.83
N ASN A 116 -0.08 -5.16 2.90
CA ASN A 116 -0.67 -4.21 1.96
C ASN A 116 -0.13 -4.40 0.53
N LEU A 117 1.18 -4.63 0.40
CA LEU A 117 1.82 -5.01 -0.86
C LEU A 117 1.19 -6.29 -1.43
N GLY A 118 0.99 -7.31 -0.59
CA GLY A 118 0.32 -8.55 -0.96
C GLY A 118 -1.08 -8.32 -1.50
N ASN A 119 -1.88 -7.45 -0.86
CA ASN A 119 -3.23 -7.13 -1.32
C ASN A 119 -3.21 -6.48 -2.71
N ALA A 120 -2.37 -5.45 -2.91
CA ALA A 120 -2.27 -4.76 -4.19
C ALA A 120 -1.80 -5.70 -5.32
N LEU A 121 -0.80 -6.54 -5.05
CA LEU A 121 -0.31 -7.55 -6.00
C LEU A 121 -1.38 -8.61 -6.31
N SER A 122 -2.16 -9.06 -5.32
CA SER A 122 -3.24 -10.02 -5.53
C SER A 122 -4.30 -9.45 -6.47
N THR A 123 -4.80 -8.24 -6.17
CA THR A 123 -5.78 -7.54 -7.02
C THR A 123 -5.25 -7.29 -8.43
N GLN A 124 -3.99 -6.85 -8.55
CA GLN A 124 -3.36 -6.62 -9.85
C GLN A 124 -3.24 -7.92 -10.64
N GLY A 125 -2.73 -8.99 -10.03
CA GLY A 125 -2.57 -10.30 -10.65
C GLY A 125 -3.91 -10.92 -11.08
N GLU A 126 -4.94 -10.75 -10.27
CA GLU A 126 -6.32 -11.15 -10.59
C GLU A 126 -6.81 -10.52 -11.88
N ARG A 127 -6.61 -9.20 -12.03
CA ARG A 127 -7.06 -8.41 -13.17
C ARG A 127 -6.17 -8.56 -14.41
N THR A 128 -4.88 -8.79 -14.24
CA THR A 128 -3.93 -9.00 -15.35
C THR A 128 -4.14 -10.37 -16.01
N GLY A 129 -4.35 -11.42 -15.21
CA GLY A 129 -4.54 -12.78 -15.73
C GLY A 129 -3.30 -13.35 -16.46
N GLY A 130 -3.44 -14.58 -16.96
CA GLY A 130 -2.36 -15.29 -17.66
C GLY A 130 -1.09 -15.46 -16.83
N ALA A 131 0.04 -15.72 -17.51
CA ALA A 131 1.33 -15.92 -16.86
C ALA A 131 1.81 -14.70 -16.06
N ALA A 132 1.60 -13.48 -16.59
CA ALA A 132 1.97 -12.25 -15.89
C ALA A 132 1.16 -12.06 -14.59
N GLY A 133 -0.14 -12.37 -14.63
CA GLY A 133 -0.99 -12.37 -13.44
C GLY A 133 -0.53 -13.39 -12.41
N LEU A 134 -0.20 -14.62 -12.82
CA LEU A 134 0.30 -15.66 -11.91
C LEU A 134 1.60 -15.25 -11.21
N THR A 135 2.51 -14.56 -11.90
CA THR A 135 3.73 -14.01 -11.28
C THR A 135 3.39 -13.00 -10.19
N LEU A 136 2.46 -12.07 -10.44
CA LEU A 136 2.01 -11.09 -9.44
C LEU A 136 1.37 -11.77 -8.22
N LEU A 137 0.55 -12.81 -8.45
CA LEU A 137 -0.04 -13.59 -7.35
C LEU A 137 1.02 -14.34 -6.53
N ALA A 138 2.07 -14.86 -7.16
CA ALA A 138 3.18 -15.51 -6.47
C ALA A 138 3.98 -14.51 -5.61
N ASP A 139 4.20 -13.29 -6.12
CA ASP A 139 4.79 -12.20 -5.35
C ASP A 139 3.89 -11.83 -4.15
N ALA A 140 2.56 -11.80 -4.34
CA ALA A 140 1.61 -11.54 -3.25
C ALA A 140 1.70 -12.60 -2.14
N VAL A 141 1.77 -13.89 -2.51
CA VAL A 141 1.98 -15.00 -1.56
C VAL A 141 3.25 -14.82 -0.74
N THR A 142 4.32 -14.33 -1.37
CA THR A 142 5.59 -14.04 -0.68
C THR A 142 5.41 -12.91 0.32
N ALA A 143 4.77 -11.81 -0.08
CA ALA A 143 4.53 -10.67 0.80
C ALA A 143 3.64 -11.01 2.02
N TYR A 144 2.59 -11.83 1.86
CA TYR A 144 1.80 -12.28 3.01
C TYR A 144 2.58 -13.19 3.95
N ARG A 145 3.39 -14.12 3.41
CA ARG A 145 4.28 -14.97 4.22
C ARG A 145 5.26 -14.12 5.02
N ASP A 146 5.84 -13.11 4.40
CA ASP A 146 6.73 -12.16 5.05
C ASP A 146 6.04 -11.47 6.23
N ALA A 147 4.82 -10.93 6.05
CA ALA A 147 4.04 -10.33 7.13
C ALA A 147 3.76 -11.31 8.29
N LEU A 148 3.43 -12.57 7.97
CA LEU A 148 3.18 -13.64 8.94
C LEU A 148 4.43 -14.08 9.72
N THR A 149 5.64 -13.67 9.30
CA THR A 149 6.84 -13.88 10.11
C THR A 149 6.96 -12.95 11.32
N VAL A 150 6.08 -11.94 11.42
CA VAL A 150 5.98 -10.99 12.54
C VAL A 150 4.60 -11.09 13.20
N TRP A 151 3.54 -11.15 12.41
CA TRP A 151 2.19 -11.36 12.91
C TRP A 151 1.99 -12.84 13.21
N THR A 152 1.99 -13.18 14.48
CA THR A 152 1.78 -14.53 15.00
C THR A 152 0.37 -14.63 15.62
N VAL A 153 -0.07 -15.82 15.97
CA VAL A 153 -1.35 -15.99 16.69
C VAL A 153 -1.26 -15.32 18.06
N GLU A 154 -0.12 -15.48 18.74
CA GLU A 154 0.13 -14.94 20.08
C GLU A 154 0.31 -13.41 20.07
N HIS A 155 0.90 -12.86 19.01
CA HIS A 155 1.15 -11.44 18.86
C HIS A 155 0.58 -10.95 17.53
N PHE A 156 -0.38 -10.03 17.59
CA PHE A 156 -1.12 -9.52 16.44
C PHE A 156 -2.13 -10.52 15.83
N GLY A 157 -2.81 -11.33 16.65
CA GLY A 157 -3.75 -12.36 16.19
C GLY A 157 -4.79 -11.89 15.15
N HIS A 158 -5.36 -10.69 15.31
CA HIS A 158 -6.28 -10.14 14.31
C HIS A 158 -5.60 -9.91 12.94
N CYS A 159 -4.39 -9.34 12.93
CA CYS A 159 -3.63 -9.10 11.70
C CYS A 159 -3.14 -10.41 11.09
N HIS A 160 -2.72 -11.37 11.93
CA HIS A 160 -2.38 -12.73 11.50
C HIS A 160 -3.56 -13.38 10.75
N ASP A 161 -4.76 -13.35 11.32
CA ASP A 161 -5.93 -13.97 10.70
C ASP A 161 -6.33 -13.33 9.36
N ILE A 162 -6.13 -12.01 9.22
CA ILE A 162 -6.34 -11.31 7.94
C ILE A 162 -5.30 -11.76 6.91
N ALA A 163 -4.01 -11.70 7.26
CA ALA A 163 -2.93 -12.06 6.34
C ALA A 163 -3.01 -13.53 5.92
N GLN A 164 -3.36 -14.43 6.84
CA GLN A 164 -3.54 -15.85 6.56
C GLN A 164 -4.71 -16.10 5.61
N ARG A 165 -5.87 -15.44 5.81
CA ARG A 165 -7.01 -15.53 4.89
C ARG A 165 -6.65 -15.03 3.49
N ASN A 166 -5.92 -13.92 3.40
CA ASN A 166 -5.49 -13.38 2.12
C ASN A 166 -4.50 -14.31 1.41
N LEU A 167 -3.54 -14.87 2.15
CA LEU A 167 -2.61 -15.88 1.65
C LEU A 167 -3.33 -17.11 1.08
N ASP A 168 -4.30 -17.66 1.82
CA ASP A 168 -5.02 -18.86 1.41
C ASP A 168 -5.89 -18.59 0.17
N ARG A 169 -6.56 -17.43 0.12
CA ARG A 169 -7.32 -16.99 -1.05
C ARG A 169 -6.44 -16.87 -2.30
N THR A 170 -5.30 -16.21 -2.19
CA THR A 170 -4.39 -16.01 -3.33
C THR A 170 -3.81 -17.34 -3.82
N ARG A 171 -3.51 -18.29 -2.92
CA ARG A 171 -3.07 -19.64 -3.30
C ARG A 171 -4.14 -20.43 -4.04
N ALA A 172 -5.40 -20.38 -3.57
CA ALA A 172 -6.51 -21.03 -4.24
C ALA A 172 -6.67 -20.51 -5.67
N LEU A 173 -6.60 -19.18 -5.84
CA LEU A 173 -6.66 -18.55 -7.15
C LEU A 173 -5.52 -18.98 -8.10
N ILE A 174 -4.29 -19.10 -7.60
CA ILE A 174 -3.16 -19.62 -8.40
C ILE A 174 -3.44 -21.05 -8.85
N ALA A 175 -3.94 -21.91 -7.95
CA ALA A 175 -4.25 -23.29 -8.27
C ALA A 175 -5.36 -23.41 -9.32
N GLU A 176 -6.41 -22.60 -9.22
CA GLU A 176 -7.52 -22.55 -10.18
C GLU A 176 -7.09 -22.07 -11.58
N ARG A 177 -6.09 -21.18 -11.67
CA ARG A 177 -5.65 -20.56 -12.92
C ARG A 177 -4.40 -21.20 -13.54
N GLY A 178 -3.68 -22.02 -12.77
CA GLY A 178 -2.42 -22.65 -13.17
C GLY A 178 -2.53 -24.13 -13.51
N GLY A 179 -3.65 -24.78 -13.19
CA GLY A 179 -4.00 -26.14 -13.63
C GLY A 179 -4.66 -26.15 -14.99
#